data_AF-A0A9X0CF09-F1
#
_entry.id   AF-A0A9X0CF09-F1
#
_cell.length_a   1.000
_cell.length_b   1.000
_cell.length_c   1.000
_cell.angle_alpha   90.00
_cell.angle_beta   90.00
_cell.angle_gamma   90.00
#
_symmetry.space_group_name_H-M   'P 1'
#
loop_
_entity.id
_entity.type
_entity.pdbx_description
1 polymer ?
#
loop_
_entity_poly.entity_id
_entity_poly.type
_entity_poly.pdbx_seq_one_letter_code
_entity_poly.pdbx_strand_id
1 'polypeptide(L)'
;MEALFTILLEYVGDLSLMGSEGLKMIDKMSRHLFDVAQYSPVHSAKCMQQIVKDIHKQFTKNRDRQGGKGMFLGISELLYLRIVSMLFSTSDFKHAVCTPAMVLLTQVLAQSPVRCMRDVLRGLFTCDLFFEYISLSKRFVPEAVNFLCGILFLASKKEGHTPQLVLPFKHSSKWRDLLKLQSDSSSMIVKPLPLTTTLGESTEDELTKDEIRVNSLSHCLSILHKFVDVYQDVPAGFEIFAPVKEHLQRIPVELYPTSVKELHSVLLTRINDLYNKTLTRKHLTLQARKPEAIKTFEPKFEEHYEVRSRSGAESKTANEKQKLRYKYKKEFKGAVREIRKDNQFLAKQKLKEQLDKDAERLRKVKEIEHMLSNQQAETNAINKKKRKLGK
;
A
#
# COMPACT_ATOMS: atom_id res chain seq x y z
N MET A 1 -27.52 -28.39 -0.07
CA MET A 1 -26.63 -27.69 0.86
C MET A 1 -26.90 -26.18 0.89
N GLU A 2 -27.02 -25.51 -0.25
CA GLU A 2 -27.30 -24.06 -0.30
C GLU A 2 -28.64 -23.67 0.34
N ALA A 3 -29.74 -24.29 -0.09
CA ALA A 3 -31.07 -24.05 0.51
C ALA A 3 -31.12 -24.42 2.01
N LEU A 4 -30.37 -25.44 2.43
CA LEU A 4 -30.28 -25.85 3.83
C LEU A 4 -29.61 -24.74 4.66
N PHE A 5 -28.56 -24.10 4.15
CA PHE A 5 -27.91 -22.99 4.86
C PHE A 5 -28.88 -21.83 5.07
N THR A 6 -29.67 -21.46 4.06
CA THR A 6 -30.69 -20.40 4.20
C THR A 6 -31.73 -20.75 5.27
N ILE A 7 -32.28 -21.96 5.24
CA ILE A 7 -33.27 -22.43 6.23
C ILE A 7 -32.67 -22.45 7.64
N LEU A 8 -31.42 -22.89 7.78
CA LEU A 8 -30.74 -22.88 9.08
C LEU A 8 -30.55 -21.46 9.62
N LEU A 9 -30.28 -20.48 8.76
CA LEU A 9 -30.17 -19.08 9.17
C LEU A 9 -31.51 -18.46 9.57
N GLU A 10 -32.59 -18.82 8.89
CA GLU A 10 -33.95 -18.43 9.29
C GLU A 10 -34.32 -19.06 10.64
N TYR A 11 -34.02 -20.35 10.82
CA TYR A 11 -34.24 -21.06 12.07
C TYR A 11 -33.42 -20.47 13.24
N VAL A 12 -32.20 -19.99 13.01
CA VAL A 12 -31.44 -19.23 14.01
C VAL A 12 -32.16 -17.95 14.43
N GLY A 13 -32.84 -17.29 13.50
CA GLY A 13 -33.67 -16.12 13.77
C GLY A 13 -34.81 -16.48 14.72
N ASP A 14 -35.54 -17.55 14.44
CA ASP A 14 -36.63 -18.03 15.28
C ASP A 14 -36.13 -18.47 16.67
N LEU A 15 -35.00 -19.19 16.73
CA LEU A 15 -34.38 -19.62 17.98
C LEU A 15 -33.93 -18.44 18.85
N SER A 16 -33.56 -17.31 18.24
CA SER A 16 -33.18 -16.10 19.00
C SER A 16 -34.34 -15.52 19.81
N LEU A 17 -35.59 -15.79 19.40
CA LEU A 17 -36.81 -15.37 20.10
C LEU A 17 -37.18 -16.32 21.24
N MET A 18 -36.71 -17.57 21.19
CA MET A 18 -37.01 -18.63 22.17
C MET A 18 -36.17 -18.55 23.47
N GLY A 19 -35.35 -17.51 23.63
CA GLY A 19 -34.62 -17.22 24.87
C GLY A 19 -33.43 -18.15 25.16
N SER A 20 -33.25 -18.53 26.44
CA SER A 20 -32.04 -19.19 26.96
C SER A 20 -31.76 -20.57 26.35
N GLU A 21 -32.80 -21.37 26.16
CA GLU A 21 -32.66 -22.70 25.52
C GLU A 21 -32.34 -22.58 24.03
N GLY A 22 -32.86 -21.54 23.37
CA GLY A 22 -32.52 -21.18 22.00
C GLY A 22 -31.04 -20.85 21.83
N LEU A 23 -30.45 -20.08 22.76
CA LEU A 23 -29.02 -19.72 22.70
C LEU A 23 -28.09 -20.93 22.81
N LYS A 24 -28.40 -21.89 23.69
CA LYS A 24 -27.63 -23.14 23.81
C LYS A 24 -27.71 -23.96 22.51
N MET A 25 -28.86 -23.95 21.85
CA MET A 25 -29.03 -24.63 20.58
C MET A 25 -28.24 -23.92 19.46
N ILE A 26 -28.26 -22.59 19.42
CA ILE A 26 -27.46 -21.79 18.47
C ILE A 26 -25.97 -22.09 18.63
N ASP A 27 -25.47 -22.20 19.86
CA ASP A 27 -24.05 -22.53 20.10
C ASP A 27 -23.68 -23.90 19.51
N LYS A 28 -24.52 -24.93 19.71
CA LYS A 28 -24.32 -26.24 19.09
C LYS A 28 -24.41 -26.18 17.56
N MET A 29 -25.35 -25.40 17.03
CA MET A 29 -25.55 -25.23 15.59
C MET A 29 -24.43 -24.43 14.92
N SER A 30 -23.75 -23.55 15.64
CA SER A 30 -22.70 -22.67 15.09
C SER A 30 -21.58 -23.47 14.41
N ARG A 31 -21.20 -24.63 14.96
CA ARG A 31 -20.21 -25.53 14.36
C ARG A 31 -20.71 -26.13 13.05
N HIS A 32 -21.95 -26.60 13.03
CA HIS A 32 -22.55 -27.15 11.81
C HIS A 32 -22.77 -26.08 10.74
N LEU A 33 -23.10 -24.85 11.14
CA LEU A 33 -23.18 -23.70 10.23
C LEU A 33 -21.80 -23.39 9.62
N PHE A 34 -20.73 -23.50 10.41
CA PHE A 34 -19.37 -23.34 9.92
C PHE A 34 -19.00 -24.41 8.89
N ASP A 35 -19.27 -25.68 9.18
CA ASP A 35 -19.00 -26.78 8.26
C ASP A 35 -19.77 -26.60 6.93
N VAL A 36 -21.06 -26.28 7.01
CA VAL A 36 -21.91 -26.02 5.84
C VAL A 36 -21.43 -24.80 5.05
N ALA A 37 -20.97 -23.76 5.74
CA ALA A 37 -20.41 -22.57 5.09
C ALA A 37 -19.13 -22.87 4.31
N GLN A 38 -18.31 -23.82 4.76
CA GLN A 38 -17.12 -24.26 4.02
C GLN A 38 -17.45 -25.01 2.72
N TYR A 39 -18.58 -25.73 2.66
CA TYR A 39 -18.99 -26.43 1.44
C TYR A 39 -19.46 -25.49 0.32
N SER A 40 -20.12 -24.37 0.65
CA SER A 40 -20.47 -23.33 -0.34
C SER A 40 -20.18 -21.92 0.22
N PRO A 41 -18.92 -21.47 0.16
CA PRO A 41 -18.51 -20.19 0.74
C PRO A 41 -19.11 -18.99 -0.01
N VAL A 42 -19.28 -19.10 -1.33
CA VAL A 42 -19.82 -18.02 -2.17
C VAL A 42 -21.30 -17.79 -1.87
N HIS A 43 -22.09 -18.85 -1.76
CA HIS A 43 -23.50 -18.75 -1.41
C HIS A 43 -23.67 -18.22 0.02
N SER A 44 -22.92 -18.79 0.97
CA SER A 44 -22.98 -18.40 2.39
C SER A 44 -22.62 -16.93 2.59
N ALA A 45 -21.59 -16.45 1.90
CA ALA A 45 -21.21 -15.03 1.91
C ALA A 45 -22.32 -14.13 1.34
N LYS A 46 -22.97 -14.53 0.24
CA LYS A 46 -24.10 -13.77 -0.34
C LYS A 46 -25.29 -13.70 0.61
N CYS A 47 -25.67 -14.82 1.25
CA CYS A 47 -26.75 -14.84 2.25
C CYS A 47 -26.43 -13.90 3.42
N MET A 48 -25.23 -14.01 4.01
CA MET A 48 -24.83 -13.15 5.12
C MET A 48 -24.73 -11.68 4.72
N GLN A 49 -24.31 -11.37 3.48
CA GLN A 49 -24.36 -10.01 2.97
C GLN A 49 -25.78 -9.45 2.89
N GLN A 50 -26.76 -10.27 2.48
CA GLN A 50 -28.16 -9.81 2.45
C GLN A 50 -28.68 -9.54 3.86
N ILE A 51 -28.39 -10.41 4.83
CA ILE A 51 -28.75 -10.19 6.24
C ILE A 51 -28.13 -8.89 6.75
N VAL A 52 -26.83 -8.66 6.57
CA VAL A 52 -26.16 -7.42 7.00
C VAL A 52 -26.76 -6.20 6.30
N LYS A 53 -27.08 -6.29 5.00
CA LYS A 53 -27.74 -5.20 4.26
C LYS A 53 -29.14 -4.91 4.81
N ASP A 54 -29.89 -5.94 5.16
CA ASP A 54 -31.26 -5.78 5.65
C ASP A 54 -31.27 -5.19 7.06
N ILE A 55 -30.37 -5.62 7.94
CA ILE A 55 -30.13 -4.98 9.25
C ILE A 55 -29.76 -3.51 9.05
N HIS A 56 -28.85 -3.20 8.13
CA HIS A 56 -28.46 -1.82 7.84
C HIS A 56 -29.63 -0.97 7.30
N LYS A 57 -30.46 -1.52 6.41
CA LYS A 57 -31.67 -0.84 5.92
C LYS A 57 -32.67 -0.58 7.05
N GLN A 58 -32.88 -1.55 7.94
CA GLN A 58 -33.77 -1.39 9.09
C GLN A 58 -33.25 -0.32 10.05
N PHE A 59 -31.96 -0.36 10.40
CA PHE A 59 -31.31 0.66 11.21
C PHE A 59 -31.45 2.07 10.61
N THR A 60 -31.20 2.20 9.30
CA THR A 60 -31.31 3.47 8.58
C THR A 60 -32.74 4.00 8.56
N LYS A 61 -33.74 3.15 8.27
CA LYS A 61 -35.16 3.52 8.34
C LYS A 61 -35.57 4.00 9.73
N ASN A 62 -35.12 3.31 10.78
CA ASN A 62 -35.41 3.68 12.17
C ASN A 62 -34.77 5.01 12.55
N ARG A 63 -33.54 5.26 12.07
CA ARG A 63 -32.83 6.52 12.25
C ARG A 63 -33.56 7.68 11.58
N ASP A 64 -33.99 7.50 10.34
CA ASP A 64 -34.66 8.55 9.57
C ASP A 64 -36.02 8.90 10.19
N ARG A 65 -36.75 7.89 10.70
CA ARG A 65 -37.98 8.08 11.49
C ARG A 65 -37.78 8.90 12.77
N GLN A 66 -36.62 8.79 13.41
CA GLN A 66 -36.30 9.48 14.68
C GLN A 66 -35.47 10.76 14.48
N GLY A 67 -35.46 11.34 13.28
CA GLY A 67 -34.80 12.60 13.01
C GLY A 67 -33.27 12.54 13.16
N GLY A 68 -32.65 11.42 12.78
CA GLY A 68 -31.20 11.25 12.78
C GLY A 68 -30.61 10.51 13.99
N LYS A 69 -31.45 10.03 14.92
CA LYS A 69 -31.00 9.23 16.08
C LYS A 69 -31.26 7.74 15.84
N GLY A 70 -30.19 6.93 15.83
CA GLY A 70 -30.31 5.48 15.70
C GLY A 70 -30.90 4.81 16.94
N MET A 71 -31.45 3.62 16.78
CA MET A 71 -31.78 2.71 17.88
C MET A 71 -30.76 1.57 17.91
N PHE A 72 -30.41 1.09 19.11
CA PHE A 72 -29.54 -0.09 19.22
C PHE A 72 -30.20 -1.32 18.63
N LEU A 73 -29.37 -2.19 18.05
CA LEU A 73 -29.77 -3.44 17.42
C LEU A 73 -30.46 -4.40 18.41
N GLY A 74 -31.36 -5.23 17.88
CA GLY A 74 -32.01 -6.30 18.62
C GLY A 74 -31.09 -7.49 18.88
N ILE A 75 -31.54 -8.44 19.71
CA ILE A 75 -30.79 -9.67 20.03
C ILE A 75 -30.47 -10.46 18.77
N SER A 76 -31.48 -10.69 17.94
CA SER A 76 -31.38 -11.48 16.72
C SER A 76 -30.31 -10.92 15.78
N GLU A 77 -30.33 -9.60 15.58
CA GLU A 77 -29.36 -8.88 14.73
C GLU A 77 -27.93 -8.98 15.28
N LEU A 78 -27.77 -8.82 16.60
CA LEU A 78 -26.48 -8.94 17.28
C LEU A 78 -25.93 -10.38 17.20
N LEU A 79 -26.79 -11.39 17.30
CA LEU A 79 -26.39 -12.79 17.14
C LEU A 79 -25.96 -13.11 15.70
N TYR A 80 -26.65 -12.59 14.69
CA TYR A 80 -26.20 -12.73 13.30
C TYR A 80 -24.81 -12.11 13.09
N LEU A 81 -24.56 -10.93 13.65
CA LEU A 81 -23.25 -10.29 13.56
C LEU A 81 -22.16 -11.06 14.32
N ARG A 82 -22.52 -11.80 15.37
CA ARG A 82 -21.61 -12.76 16.03
C ARG A 82 -21.35 -14.00 15.20
N ILE A 83 -22.37 -14.56 14.56
CA ILE A 83 -22.18 -15.71 13.66
C ILE A 83 -21.24 -15.32 12.51
N VAL A 84 -21.33 -14.08 12.00
CA VAL A 84 -20.39 -13.60 10.97
C VAL A 84 -18.93 -13.61 11.44
N SER A 85 -18.63 -13.25 12.71
CA SER A 85 -17.24 -13.32 13.23
C SER A 85 -16.73 -14.74 13.40
N MET A 86 -17.64 -15.70 13.61
CA MET A 86 -17.30 -17.13 13.72
C MET A 86 -17.13 -17.80 12.35
N LEU A 87 -17.91 -17.40 11.35
CA LEU A 87 -17.91 -18.02 10.02
C LEU A 87 -16.75 -17.56 9.13
N PHE A 88 -16.30 -16.32 9.29
CA PHE A 88 -15.37 -15.68 8.36
C PHE A 88 -14.14 -15.10 9.06
N SER A 89 -13.02 -15.03 8.34
CA SER A 89 -11.79 -14.40 8.82
C SER A 89 -12.03 -12.91 9.14
N THR A 90 -11.68 -12.50 10.36
CA THR A 90 -11.73 -11.10 10.81
C THR A 90 -10.38 -10.38 10.63
N SER A 91 -9.31 -11.11 10.29
CA SER A 91 -7.95 -10.60 10.13
C SER A 91 -7.71 -9.89 8.79
N ASP A 92 -8.45 -10.26 7.75
CA ASP A 92 -8.19 -9.82 6.37
C ASP A 92 -8.32 -8.31 6.20
N PHE A 93 -7.48 -7.69 5.35
CA PHE A 93 -7.50 -6.25 5.09
C PHE A 93 -8.85 -5.76 4.57
N LYS A 94 -9.46 -6.52 3.66
CA LYS A 94 -10.80 -6.27 3.13
C LYS A 94 -11.52 -7.60 2.94
N HIS A 95 -12.63 -7.77 3.65
CA HIS A 95 -13.47 -8.96 3.53
C HIS A 95 -14.88 -8.58 3.09
N ALA A 96 -15.51 -9.41 2.25
CA ALA A 96 -16.77 -9.08 1.61
C ALA A 96 -17.98 -9.03 2.57
N VAL A 97 -17.89 -9.69 3.74
CA VAL A 97 -18.95 -9.74 4.76
C VAL A 97 -18.53 -9.03 6.05
N CYS A 98 -17.31 -9.29 6.53
CA CYS A 98 -16.82 -8.78 7.82
C CYS A 98 -16.58 -7.27 7.79
N THR A 99 -16.04 -6.72 6.69
CA THR A 99 -15.81 -5.27 6.59
C THR A 99 -17.14 -4.50 6.62
N PRO A 100 -18.19 -4.87 5.84
CA PRO A 100 -19.51 -4.26 6.00
C PRO A 100 -20.11 -4.43 7.41
N ALA A 101 -19.97 -5.61 8.03
CA ALA A 101 -20.46 -5.84 9.39
C ALA A 101 -19.78 -4.92 10.42
N MET A 102 -18.45 -4.77 10.33
CA MET A 102 -17.70 -3.81 11.15
C MET A 102 -18.17 -2.37 10.95
N VAL A 103 -18.40 -1.94 9.71
CA VAL A 103 -18.90 -0.59 9.40
C VAL A 103 -20.31 -0.37 9.95
N LEU A 104 -21.17 -1.39 9.88
CA LEU A 104 -22.51 -1.32 10.49
C LEU A 104 -22.40 -1.15 12.00
N LEU A 105 -21.56 -1.94 12.65
CA LEU A 105 -21.35 -1.85 14.09
C LEU A 105 -20.81 -0.47 14.50
N THR A 106 -19.93 0.17 13.68
CA THR A 106 -19.35 1.48 14.03
C THR A 106 -20.43 2.55 13.90
N GLN A 107 -21.26 2.44 12.86
CA GLN A 107 -22.41 3.29 12.68
C GLN A 107 -23.40 3.19 13.85
N VAL A 108 -23.66 1.97 14.35
CA VAL A 108 -24.54 1.76 15.52
C VAL A 108 -23.97 2.45 16.75
N LEU A 109 -22.69 2.28 17.07
CA LEU A 109 -22.07 2.93 18.24
C LEU A 109 -21.99 4.46 18.12
N ALA A 110 -21.72 5.00 16.94
CA ALA A 110 -21.59 6.44 16.72
C ALA A 110 -22.94 7.17 16.72
N GLN A 111 -23.99 6.54 16.18
CA GLN A 111 -25.26 7.22 15.90
C GLN A 111 -26.38 6.92 16.91
N SER A 112 -26.19 5.94 17.81
CA SER A 112 -27.22 5.52 18.76
C SER A 112 -27.04 6.21 20.13
N PRO A 113 -27.92 7.15 20.53
CA PRO A 113 -27.87 7.72 21.86
C PRO A 113 -28.42 6.74 22.90
N VAL A 114 -27.72 6.63 24.03
CA VAL A 114 -28.17 5.83 25.19
C VAL A 114 -29.34 6.53 25.87
N ARG A 115 -30.50 5.87 25.93
CA ARG A 115 -31.72 6.38 26.58
C ARG A 115 -32.11 5.55 27.80
N CYS A 116 -31.83 4.24 27.79
CA CYS A 116 -32.16 3.35 28.90
C CYS A 116 -31.00 2.41 29.25
N MET A 117 -31.12 1.68 30.37
CA MET A 117 -30.10 0.71 30.80
C MET A 117 -29.92 -0.42 29.78
N ARG A 118 -30.98 -0.75 29.02
CA ARG A 118 -30.93 -1.74 27.95
C ARG A 118 -30.01 -1.29 26.82
N ASP A 119 -30.00 -0.01 26.49
CA ASP A 119 -29.11 0.57 25.48
C ASP A 119 -27.64 0.48 25.91
N VAL A 120 -27.36 0.67 27.21
CA VAL A 120 -26.01 0.47 27.78
C VAL A 120 -25.56 -0.97 27.58
N LEU A 121 -26.41 -1.94 27.94
CA LEU A 121 -26.10 -3.37 27.83
C LEU A 121 -25.92 -3.81 26.37
N ARG A 122 -26.78 -3.34 25.46
CA ARG A 122 -26.65 -3.57 24.01
C ARG A 122 -25.36 -2.97 23.45
N GLY A 123 -25.01 -1.77 23.88
CA GLY A 123 -23.76 -1.13 23.47
C GLY A 123 -22.52 -1.84 24.02
N LEU A 124 -22.54 -2.29 25.28
CA LEU A 124 -21.46 -3.09 25.86
C LEU A 124 -21.25 -4.41 25.10
N PHE A 125 -22.34 -5.12 24.79
CA PHE A 125 -22.29 -6.31 23.94
C PHE A 125 -21.72 -6.00 22.55
N THR A 126 -22.10 -4.86 21.95
CA THR A 126 -21.58 -4.41 20.67
C THR A 126 -20.07 -4.13 20.74
N CYS A 127 -19.57 -3.56 21.85
CA CYS A 127 -18.14 -3.36 22.09
C CYS A 127 -17.38 -4.68 22.25
N ASP A 128 -17.95 -5.66 22.94
CA ASP A 128 -17.37 -7.00 23.07
C ASP A 128 -17.30 -7.73 21.73
N LEU A 129 -18.38 -7.69 20.96
CA LEU A 129 -18.42 -8.22 19.60
C LEU A 129 -17.34 -7.56 18.73
N PHE A 130 -17.23 -6.25 18.80
CA PHE A 130 -16.16 -5.51 18.10
C PHE A 130 -14.76 -5.96 18.49
N PHE A 131 -14.56 -6.22 19.78
CA PHE A 131 -13.30 -6.74 20.27
C PHE A 131 -12.98 -8.09 19.62
N GLU A 132 -13.95 -8.99 19.45
CA GLU A 132 -13.75 -10.26 18.72
C GLU A 132 -13.27 -10.02 17.27
N TYR A 133 -13.88 -9.07 16.55
CA TYR A 133 -13.47 -8.68 15.19
C TYR A 133 -12.05 -8.09 15.11
N ILE A 134 -11.62 -7.39 16.17
CA ILE A 134 -10.37 -6.62 16.18
C ILE A 134 -9.21 -7.42 16.81
N SER A 135 -9.51 -8.40 17.66
CA SER A 135 -8.55 -9.14 18.49
C SER A 135 -7.27 -9.57 17.74
N LEU A 136 -7.42 -10.11 16.52
CA LEU A 136 -6.30 -10.52 15.67
C LEU A 136 -5.75 -9.38 14.81
N SER A 137 -6.61 -8.52 14.27
CA SER A 137 -6.21 -7.48 13.30
C SER A 137 -5.59 -6.24 13.95
N LYS A 138 -5.77 -6.06 15.27
CA LYS A 138 -5.32 -4.90 16.07
C LYS A 138 -5.67 -3.54 15.47
N ARG A 139 -6.75 -3.46 14.67
CA ARG A 139 -7.22 -2.22 14.06
C ARG A 139 -7.78 -1.26 15.09
N PHE A 140 -7.45 0.02 14.96
CA PHE A 140 -7.99 1.05 15.83
C PHE A 140 -9.45 1.38 15.48
N VAL A 141 -10.35 1.29 16.47
CA VAL A 141 -11.77 1.65 16.34
C VAL A 141 -12.11 2.72 17.40
N PRO A 142 -12.17 4.00 17.00
CA PRO A 142 -12.37 5.11 17.94
C PRO A 142 -13.77 5.09 18.56
N GLU A 143 -14.81 4.65 17.83
CA GLU A 143 -16.20 4.64 18.30
C GLU A 143 -16.39 3.74 19.52
N ALA A 144 -15.72 2.59 19.56
CA ALA A 144 -15.78 1.66 20.68
C ALA A 144 -15.15 2.27 21.94
N VAL A 145 -13.97 2.89 21.81
CA VAL A 145 -13.32 3.58 22.95
C VAL A 145 -14.15 4.76 23.42
N ASN A 146 -14.67 5.58 22.50
CA ASN A 146 -15.54 6.71 22.83
C ASN A 146 -16.83 6.29 23.53
N PHE A 147 -17.42 5.15 23.12
CA PHE A 147 -18.61 4.60 23.75
C PHE A 147 -18.32 4.16 25.19
N LEU A 148 -17.21 3.45 25.42
CA LEU A 148 -16.77 3.06 26.76
C LEU A 148 -16.46 4.28 27.65
N CYS A 149 -15.80 5.32 27.12
CA CYS A 149 -15.64 6.61 27.81
C CYS A 149 -17.00 7.19 28.21
N GLY A 150 -17.99 7.14 27.31
CA GLY A 150 -19.35 7.60 27.57
C GLY A 150 -20.03 6.85 28.71
N ILE A 151 -19.84 5.52 28.81
CA ILE A 151 -20.35 4.73 29.94
C ILE A 151 -19.68 5.13 31.25
N LEU A 152 -18.35 5.31 31.26
CA LEU A 152 -17.64 5.80 32.44
C LEU A 152 -18.15 7.18 32.87
N PHE A 153 -18.45 8.06 31.91
CA PHE A 153 -19.07 9.35 32.17
C PHE A 153 -20.47 9.23 32.81
N LEU A 154 -21.28 8.25 32.41
CA LEU A 154 -22.60 8.00 33.02
C LEU A 154 -22.50 7.52 34.49
N ALA A 155 -21.39 6.86 34.85
CA ALA A 155 -21.11 6.38 36.21
C ALA A 155 -20.35 7.39 37.10
N SER A 156 -19.82 8.46 36.51
CA SER A 156 -18.97 9.47 37.18
C SER A 156 -19.76 10.48 38.00
N LYS A 157 -19.16 10.98 39.09
CA LYS A 157 -19.62 12.23 39.75
C LYS A 157 -19.37 13.42 38.81
N LYS A 158 -20.30 14.38 38.77
CA LYS A 158 -20.31 15.50 37.80
C LYS A 158 -19.94 16.83 38.45
N GLU A 159 -18.91 16.81 39.29
CA GLU A 159 -18.39 18.00 39.94
C GLU A 159 -17.17 18.47 39.14
N GLY A 160 -17.23 19.68 38.55
CA GLY A 160 -16.10 20.32 37.86
C GLY A 160 -16.17 20.37 36.32
N HIS A 161 -15.02 20.65 35.68
CA HIS A 161 -14.86 20.79 34.22
C HIS A 161 -15.31 19.52 33.48
N THR A 162 -15.95 19.60 32.33
CA THR A 162 -16.39 18.41 31.59
C THR A 162 -15.24 17.79 30.79
N PRO A 163 -14.92 16.50 30.93
CA PRO A 163 -13.92 15.83 30.08
C PRO A 163 -14.35 15.90 28.62
N GLN A 164 -13.42 15.59 27.71
CA GLN A 164 -13.72 15.47 26.29
C GLN A 164 -14.75 14.34 26.04
N LEU A 165 -16.01 14.71 25.84
CA LEU A 165 -17.10 13.80 25.54
C LEU A 165 -17.43 13.86 24.05
N VAL A 166 -17.41 12.71 23.38
CA VAL A 166 -17.77 12.59 21.96
C VAL A 166 -19.24 12.18 21.83
N LEU A 167 -19.91 12.68 20.79
CA LEU A 167 -21.26 12.22 20.42
C LEU A 167 -21.24 10.68 20.25
N PRO A 168 -22.26 9.95 20.73
CA PRO A 168 -23.63 10.40 21.01
C PRO A 168 -23.91 10.88 22.45
N PHE A 169 -22.93 10.78 23.35
CA PHE A 169 -23.10 11.23 24.73
C PHE A 169 -23.03 12.76 24.81
N LYS A 170 -23.93 13.35 25.61
CA LYS A 170 -24.01 14.81 25.76
C LYS A 170 -23.99 15.19 27.23
N HIS A 171 -23.23 16.23 27.54
CA HIS A 171 -23.21 16.82 28.88
C HIS A 171 -24.58 17.36 29.32
N SER A 172 -25.55 17.56 28.42
CA SER A 172 -26.92 18.06 28.74
C SER A 172 -28.05 17.03 28.49
N SER A 173 -27.79 15.72 28.60
CA SER A 173 -28.82 14.69 28.41
C SER A 173 -29.68 14.44 29.66
N LYS A 174 -30.95 14.04 29.49
CA LYS A 174 -31.81 13.62 30.62
C LYS A 174 -31.30 12.33 31.29
N TRP A 175 -30.57 11.51 30.55
CA TRP A 175 -30.13 10.17 30.95
C TRP A 175 -28.70 10.12 31.48
N ARG A 176 -28.18 11.26 31.95
CA ARG A 176 -26.77 11.40 32.34
C ARG A 176 -26.40 10.66 33.62
N ASP A 177 -27.34 10.40 34.52
CA ASP A 177 -27.12 9.81 35.84
C ASP A 177 -27.59 8.35 35.91
N LEU A 178 -27.80 7.72 34.76
CA LEU A 178 -28.41 6.39 34.64
C LEU A 178 -27.61 5.29 35.36
N LEU A 179 -26.28 5.40 35.36
CA LEU A 179 -25.33 4.47 36.00
C LEU A 179 -24.77 5.01 37.33
N LYS A 180 -25.24 6.17 37.82
CA LYS A 180 -24.78 6.72 39.10
C LYS A 180 -25.38 5.91 40.24
N LEU A 181 -24.51 5.26 41.04
CA LEU A 181 -24.92 4.63 42.28
C LEU A 181 -25.31 5.69 43.31
N GLN A 182 -26.45 5.50 43.98
CA GLN A 182 -26.92 6.36 45.07
C GLN A 182 -26.72 5.72 46.45
N SER A 183 -26.24 4.48 46.54
CA SER A 183 -26.07 3.73 47.79
C SER A 183 -24.80 2.88 47.79
N ASP A 184 -24.29 2.54 48.97
CA ASP A 184 -23.11 1.67 49.16
C ASP A 184 -23.42 0.23 48.74
N SER A 185 -22.79 -0.21 47.64
CA SER A 185 -22.97 -1.56 47.07
C SER A 185 -21.81 -2.50 47.40
N SER A 186 -21.01 -2.17 48.43
CA SER A 186 -19.76 -2.83 48.80
C SER A 186 -19.87 -4.35 49.09
N SER A 187 -21.07 -4.86 49.38
CA SER A 187 -21.34 -6.28 49.68
C SER A 187 -21.79 -7.09 48.45
N MET A 188 -21.89 -6.49 47.26
CA MET A 188 -22.46 -7.15 46.08
C MET A 188 -21.42 -7.94 45.28
N ILE A 189 -21.77 -9.18 44.92
CA ILE A 189 -20.94 -10.07 44.09
C ILE A 189 -21.18 -9.76 42.61
N VAL A 190 -20.11 -9.46 41.88
CA VAL A 190 -20.16 -9.26 40.42
C VAL A 190 -20.53 -10.58 39.75
N LYS A 191 -21.64 -10.59 39.00
CA LYS A 191 -22.07 -11.75 38.20
C LYS A 191 -21.90 -11.46 36.71
N PRO A 192 -21.48 -12.44 35.89
CA PRO A 192 -21.50 -12.27 34.45
C PRO A 192 -22.92 -11.99 33.98
N LEU A 193 -23.09 -10.94 33.17
CA LEU A 193 -24.37 -10.47 32.67
C LEU A 193 -24.99 -11.54 31.73
N PRO A 194 -26.12 -12.18 32.08
CA PRO A 194 -26.75 -13.16 31.21
C PRO A 194 -27.35 -12.46 29.98
N LEU A 195 -27.01 -12.93 28.77
CA LEU A 195 -27.48 -12.32 27.51
C LEU A 195 -29.01 -12.26 27.40
N THR A 196 -29.71 -13.22 28.02
CA THR A 196 -31.17 -13.35 27.96
C THR A 196 -31.90 -12.36 28.86
N THR A 197 -31.42 -12.14 30.08
CA THR A 197 -32.04 -11.19 31.02
C THR A 197 -31.68 -9.74 30.70
N THR A 198 -30.59 -9.51 29.97
CA THR A 198 -30.02 -8.18 29.70
C THR A 198 -30.43 -7.60 28.35
N LEU A 199 -30.67 -8.43 27.34
CA LEU A 199 -31.05 -7.98 26.00
C LEU A 199 -32.52 -8.27 25.65
N GLY A 200 -33.19 -9.14 26.42
CA GLY A 200 -34.61 -9.53 26.30
C GLY A 200 -35.60 -8.48 26.80
N GLU A 201 -36.89 -8.80 26.69
CA GLU A 201 -38.01 -7.96 27.16
C GLU A 201 -38.20 -8.06 28.69
N SER A 202 -37.15 -7.75 29.46
CA SER A 202 -37.30 -7.57 30.90
C SER A 202 -37.98 -6.22 31.17
N THR A 203 -38.94 -6.18 32.09
CA THR A 203 -39.65 -4.97 32.54
C THR A 203 -38.66 -3.92 33.07
N GLU A 204 -38.96 -2.64 32.81
CA GLU A 204 -38.07 -1.50 33.12
C GLU A 204 -37.64 -1.45 34.60
N ASP A 205 -38.47 -1.98 35.50
CA ASP A 205 -38.23 -2.02 36.95
C ASP A 205 -37.12 -3.01 37.38
N GLU A 206 -36.83 -4.06 36.61
CA GLU A 206 -35.75 -4.99 36.95
C GLU A 206 -34.36 -4.52 36.53
N LEU A 207 -34.30 -3.61 35.54
CA LEU A 207 -33.06 -3.10 34.95
C LEU A 207 -32.42 -1.95 35.74
N THR A 208 -33.11 -1.43 36.75
CA THR A 208 -32.67 -0.31 37.59
C THR A 208 -31.98 -0.74 38.88
N LYS A 209 -31.92 -2.06 39.16
CA LYS A 209 -31.22 -2.62 40.31
C LYS A 209 -29.75 -2.19 40.30
N ASP A 210 -29.24 -1.77 41.46
CA ASP A 210 -27.84 -1.36 41.62
C ASP A 210 -26.85 -2.48 41.23
N GLU A 211 -27.25 -3.75 41.37
CA GLU A 211 -26.52 -4.91 40.88
C GLU A 211 -26.17 -4.81 39.38
N ILE A 212 -27.12 -4.41 38.55
CA ILE A 212 -26.92 -4.31 37.10
C ILE A 212 -26.01 -3.13 36.77
N ARG A 213 -26.09 -2.03 37.53
CA ARG A 213 -25.19 -0.88 37.38
C ARG A 213 -23.74 -1.26 37.70
N VAL A 214 -23.52 -1.96 38.82
CA VAL A 214 -22.21 -2.47 39.24
C VAL A 214 -21.66 -3.47 38.21
N ASN A 215 -22.49 -4.43 37.78
CA ASN A 215 -22.09 -5.42 36.78
C ASN A 215 -21.75 -4.78 35.42
N SER A 216 -22.54 -3.79 34.98
CA SER A 216 -22.29 -3.04 33.73
C SER A 216 -20.99 -2.27 33.79
N LEU A 217 -20.68 -1.64 34.93
CA LEU A 217 -19.41 -0.93 35.10
C LEU A 217 -18.24 -1.90 35.15
N SER A 218 -18.34 -2.99 35.93
CA SER A 218 -17.30 -4.02 35.98
C SER A 218 -16.99 -4.59 34.60
N HIS A 219 -18.04 -4.85 33.82
CA HIS A 219 -17.92 -5.31 32.44
C HIS A 219 -17.27 -4.26 31.53
N CYS A 220 -17.69 -3.00 31.62
CA CYS A 220 -17.06 -1.89 30.90
C CYS A 220 -15.56 -1.79 31.19
N LEU A 221 -15.15 -1.91 32.47
CA LEU A 221 -13.74 -1.89 32.87
C LEU A 221 -12.99 -3.10 32.31
N SER A 222 -13.58 -4.30 32.33
CA SER A 222 -12.98 -5.50 31.74
C SER A 222 -12.78 -5.37 30.23
N ILE A 223 -13.76 -4.86 29.50
CA ILE A 223 -13.65 -4.60 28.05
C ILE A 223 -12.55 -3.57 27.78
N LEU A 224 -12.53 -2.49 28.56
CA LEU A 224 -11.54 -1.43 28.41
C LEU A 224 -10.11 -1.93 28.68
N HIS A 225 -9.92 -2.81 29.67
CA HIS A 225 -8.65 -3.52 29.87
C HIS A 225 -8.20 -4.28 28.62
N LYS A 226 -9.10 -5.05 28.00
CA LYS A 226 -8.80 -5.77 26.76
C LYS A 226 -8.41 -4.81 25.61
N PHE A 227 -9.08 -3.66 25.49
CA PHE A 227 -8.73 -2.65 24.48
C PHE A 227 -7.37 -1.99 24.75
N VAL A 228 -7.02 -1.72 26.01
CA VAL A 228 -5.70 -1.21 26.38
C VAL A 228 -4.60 -2.19 25.95
N ASP A 229 -4.84 -3.50 26.10
CA ASP A 229 -3.88 -4.54 25.73
C ASP A 229 -3.67 -4.68 24.23
N VAL A 230 -4.74 -4.52 23.45
CA VAL A 230 -4.65 -4.54 21.98
C VAL A 230 -3.97 -3.28 21.45
N TYR A 231 -4.22 -2.12 22.07
CA TYR A 231 -3.70 -0.84 21.61
C TYR A 231 -2.37 -0.40 22.26
N GLN A 232 -1.73 -1.28 23.05
CA GLN A 232 -0.43 -1.00 23.65
C GLN A 232 0.69 -0.75 22.61
N ASP A 233 0.56 -1.33 21.42
CA ASP A 233 1.53 -1.24 20.32
C ASP A 233 1.33 0.04 19.48
N VAL A 234 0.19 0.72 19.64
CA VAL A 234 -0.16 1.89 18.83
C VAL A 234 0.63 3.11 19.31
N PRO A 235 1.33 3.85 18.42
CA PRO A 235 2.16 4.99 18.82
C PRO A 235 1.40 6.10 19.57
N ALA A 236 0.10 6.25 19.30
CA ALA A 236 -0.80 7.24 19.93
C ALA A 236 -1.67 6.63 21.06
N GLY A 237 -1.21 5.54 21.69
CA GLY A 237 -1.99 4.82 22.70
C GLY A 237 -2.37 5.67 23.91
N PHE A 238 -1.45 6.49 24.43
CA PHE A 238 -1.75 7.35 25.59
C PHE A 238 -2.81 8.41 25.27
N GLU A 239 -2.73 9.06 24.11
CA GLU A 239 -3.66 10.11 23.72
C GLU A 239 -5.08 9.55 23.54
N ILE A 240 -5.21 8.30 23.08
CA ILE A 240 -6.49 7.59 22.97
C ILE A 240 -7.11 7.36 24.37
N PHE A 241 -6.30 6.94 25.35
CA PHE A 241 -6.78 6.60 26.70
C PHE A 241 -6.67 7.75 27.72
N ALA A 242 -6.19 8.93 27.33
CA ALA A 242 -6.11 10.10 28.20
C ALA A 242 -7.51 10.54 28.69
N PRO A 243 -8.55 10.63 27.85
CA PRO A 243 -9.92 10.92 28.31
C PRO A 243 -10.45 9.84 29.27
N VAL A 244 -10.10 8.57 29.02
CA VAL A 244 -10.48 7.44 29.89
C VAL A 244 -9.91 7.62 31.29
N LYS A 245 -8.63 7.98 31.41
CA LYS A 245 -7.99 8.25 32.71
C LYS A 245 -8.70 9.36 33.49
N GLU A 246 -9.07 10.45 32.82
CA GLU A 246 -9.80 11.56 33.43
C GLU A 246 -11.17 11.11 33.94
N HIS A 247 -11.90 10.28 33.17
CA HIS A 247 -13.17 9.71 33.60
C HIS A 247 -13.01 8.75 34.78
N LEU A 248 -11.98 7.89 34.77
CA LEU A 248 -11.74 6.93 35.85
C LEU A 248 -11.47 7.62 37.19
N GLN A 249 -10.74 8.74 37.21
CA GLN A 249 -10.44 9.49 38.44
C GLN A 249 -11.68 10.09 39.12
N ARG A 250 -12.77 10.28 38.37
CA ARG A 250 -14.01 10.90 38.86
C ARG A 250 -15.06 9.89 39.33
N ILE A 251 -14.81 8.61 39.12
CA ILE A 251 -15.69 7.55 39.59
C ILE A 251 -15.52 7.43 41.11
N PRO A 252 -16.60 7.44 41.90
CA PRO A 252 -16.51 7.26 43.34
C PRO A 252 -16.20 5.80 43.67
N VAL A 253 -14.91 5.46 43.72
CA VAL A 253 -14.39 4.09 43.95
C VAL A 253 -14.85 3.51 45.29
N GLU A 254 -15.18 4.35 46.27
CA GLU A 254 -15.61 3.95 47.61
C GLU A 254 -16.90 3.13 47.62
N LEU A 255 -17.86 3.46 46.74
CA LEU A 255 -19.22 2.90 46.68
C LEU A 255 -19.30 1.50 46.06
N TYR A 256 -18.23 1.06 45.39
CA TYR A 256 -18.20 -0.16 44.58
C TYR A 256 -17.59 -1.36 45.34
N PRO A 257 -17.90 -2.61 44.93
CA PRO A 257 -17.26 -3.81 45.49
C PRO A 257 -15.75 -3.86 45.26
N THR A 258 -15.03 -4.60 46.12
CA THR A 258 -13.57 -4.77 46.06
C THR A 258 -13.06 -5.19 44.69
N SER A 259 -13.72 -6.13 44.02
CA SER A 259 -13.35 -6.59 42.67
C SER A 259 -13.34 -5.47 41.62
N VAL A 260 -14.26 -4.51 41.72
CA VAL A 260 -14.32 -3.35 40.81
C VAL A 260 -13.20 -2.36 41.14
N LYS A 261 -12.86 -2.21 42.43
CA LYS A 261 -11.72 -1.36 42.86
C LYS A 261 -10.40 -1.89 42.35
N GLU A 262 -10.20 -3.21 42.40
CA GLU A 262 -9.02 -3.89 41.84
C GLU A 262 -8.94 -3.69 40.32
N LEU A 263 -10.03 -3.92 39.58
CA LEU A 263 -10.04 -3.69 38.14
C LEU A 263 -9.74 -2.23 37.80
N HIS A 264 -10.30 -1.28 38.56
CA HIS A 264 -10.04 0.15 38.37
C HIS A 264 -8.57 0.52 38.62
N SER A 265 -7.98 0.03 39.72
CA SER A 265 -6.57 0.31 40.06
C SER A 265 -5.61 -0.27 39.03
N VAL A 266 -5.83 -1.50 38.58
CA VAL A 266 -5.03 -2.13 37.51
C VAL A 266 -5.15 -1.35 36.20
N LEU A 267 -6.32 -0.74 35.92
CA LEU A 267 -6.52 0.01 34.68
C LEU A 267 -5.74 1.32 34.72
N LEU A 268 -5.79 2.01 35.86
CA LEU A 268 -5.02 3.23 36.08
C LEU A 268 -3.52 2.98 36.00
N THR A 269 -3.00 1.88 36.57
CA THR A 269 -1.57 1.56 36.45
C THR A 269 -1.17 1.31 35.00
N ARG A 270 -1.94 0.51 34.24
CA ARG A 270 -1.67 0.28 32.82
C ARG A 270 -1.69 1.55 31.98
N ILE A 271 -2.63 2.47 32.21
CA ILE A 271 -2.64 3.75 31.48
C ILE A 271 -1.42 4.61 31.86
N ASN A 272 -0.99 4.60 33.13
CA ASN A 272 0.24 5.28 33.53
C ASN A 272 1.49 4.65 32.90
N ASP A 273 1.52 3.33 32.70
CA ASP A 273 2.60 2.67 31.97
C ASP A 273 2.63 3.08 30.50
N LEU A 274 1.46 3.27 29.86
CA LEU A 274 1.39 3.84 28.51
C LEU A 274 1.94 5.28 28.46
N TYR A 275 1.68 6.10 29.48
CA TYR A 275 2.26 7.43 29.60
C TYR A 275 3.80 7.38 29.67
N ASN A 276 4.35 6.47 30.50
CA ASN A 276 5.80 6.28 30.59
C ASN A 276 6.40 5.85 29.24
N LYS A 277 5.72 4.96 28.49
CA LYS A 277 6.12 4.59 27.12
C LYS A 277 6.14 5.79 26.19
N THR A 278 5.16 6.70 26.27
CA THR A 278 5.13 7.89 25.42
C THR A 278 6.28 8.86 25.65
N LEU A 279 6.89 8.89 26.83
CA LEU A 279 8.06 9.74 27.09
C LEU A 279 9.28 9.34 26.23
N THR A 280 9.34 8.08 25.80
CA THR A 280 10.40 7.54 24.93
C THR A 280 10.05 7.60 23.43
N ARG A 281 8.91 8.22 23.08
CA ARG A 281 8.41 8.27 21.71
C ARG A 281 9.27 9.19 20.83
N LYS A 282 9.59 8.72 19.62
CA LYS A 282 10.26 9.52 18.59
C LYS A 282 9.26 10.37 17.81
N HIS A 283 9.70 11.51 17.32
CA HIS A 283 8.90 12.36 16.43
C HIS A 283 8.58 11.63 15.11
N LEU A 284 7.44 11.97 14.49
CA LEU A 284 6.99 11.34 13.24
C LEU A 284 7.88 11.78 12.06
N THR A 285 8.29 10.83 11.22
CA THR A 285 9.09 11.07 10.01
C THR A 285 8.40 10.46 8.78
N LEU A 286 7.15 10.87 8.52
CA LEU A 286 6.31 10.31 7.43
C LEU A 286 6.87 10.52 6.02
N GLN A 287 7.65 11.59 5.83
CA GLN A 287 8.20 11.98 4.51
C GLN A 287 9.64 11.49 4.28
N ALA A 288 10.11 10.52 5.09
CA ALA A 288 11.41 9.90 4.87
C ALA A 288 11.35 8.94 3.66
N ARG A 289 11.46 9.51 2.46
CA ARG A 289 11.56 8.75 1.21
C ARG A 289 13.02 8.38 0.97
N LYS A 290 13.25 7.14 0.50
CA LYS A 290 14.56 6.78 -0.02
C LYS A 290 14.80 7.61 -1.30
N PRO A 291 15.99 8.21 -1.48
CA PRO A 291 16.30 8.95 -2.69
C PRO A 291 16.20 8.00 -3.90
N GLU A 292 15.66 8.50 -5.00
CA GLU A 292 15.58 7.73 -6.24
C GLU A 292 16.99 7.39 -6.74
N ALA A 293 17.19 6.15 -7.18
CA ALA A 293 18.46 5.74 -7.75
C ALA A 293 18.71 6.50 -9.06
N ILE A 294 19.99 6.77 -9.34
CA ILE A 294 20.39 7.37 -10.62
C ILE A 294 19.92 6.44 -11.75
N LYS A 295 19.27 7.00 -12.77
CA LYS A 295 18.79 6.24 -13.93
C LYS A 295 19.97 5.58 -14.64
N THR A 296 20.02 4.26 -14.61
CA THR A 296 20.98 3.47 -15.37
C THR A 296 20.49 3.36 -16.82
N PHE A 297 21.35 3.70 -17.78
CA PHE A 297 21.09 3.49 -19.20
C PHE A 297 21.81 2.24 -19.66
N GLU A 298 21.13 1.43 -20.47
CA GLU A 298 21.76 0.31 -21.14
C GLU A 298 22.71 0.85 -22.23
N PRO A 299 24.00 0.49 -22.19
CA PRO A 299 24.93 0.90 -23.23
C PRO A 299 24.50 0.30 -24.57
N LYS A 300 24.46 1.12 -25.62
CA LYS A 300 24.25 0.64 -26.99
C LYS A 300 25.56 0.07 -27.53
N PHE A 301 25.72 -1.25 -27.47
CA PHE A 301 26.83 -1.96 -28.09
C PHE A 301 26.33 -3.18 -28.86
N GLU A 302 27.14 -3.67 -29.79
CA GLU A 302 26.89 -4.92 -30.52
C GLU A 302 27.62 -6.05 -29.80
N GLU A 303 26.94 -7.16 -29.49
CA GLU A 303 27.56 -8.31 -28.80
C GLU A 303 28.77 -8.89 -29.57
N HIS A 304 28.71 -8.84 -30.91
CA HIS A 304 29.75 -9.32 -31.82
C HIS A 304 30.35 -8.18 -32.65
N TYR A 305 31.05 -7.25 -31.98
CA TYR A 305 31.70 -6.12 -32.65
C TYR A 305 32.99 -6.53 -33.39
N GLU A 306 33.01 -6.38 -34.71
CA GLU A 306 34.20 -6.57 -35.53
C GLU A 306 34.74 -5.23 -36.08
N VAL A 307 35.98 -4.87 -35.76
CA VAL A 307 36.64 -3.61 -36.21
C VAL A 307 36.69 -3.46 -37.75
N ARG A 308 36.69 -4.58 -38.48
CA ARG A 308 36.72 -4.57 -39.96
C ARG A 308 35.33 -4.49 -40.59
N SER A 309 34.28 -4.82 -39.84
CA SER A 309 32.90 -4.68 -40.30
C SER A 309 32.49 -3.22 -40.23
N ARG A 310 32.19 -2.62 -41.40
CA ARG A 310 31.73 -1.22 -41.49
C ARG A 310 30.22 -1.15 -41.67
N SER A 311 29.48 -1.90 -40.85
CA SER A 311 28.03 -1.87 -40.84
C SER A 311 27.55 -0.76 -39.89
N GLY A 312 27.69 0.49 -40.31
CA GLY A 312 27.36 1.65 -39.46
C GLY A 312 25.96 2.23 -39.70
N ALA A 313 25.31 1.90 -40.83
CA ALA A 313 24.00 2.44 -41.15
C ALA A 313 22.87 1.50 -40.71
N GLU A 314 21.80 2.09 -40.17
CA GLU A 314 20.59 1.39 -39.71
C GLU A 314 19.86 0.65 -40.83
N SER A 315 20.12 0.99 -42.10
CA SER A 315 19.50 0.37 -43.27
C SER A 315 20.51 -0.36 -44.16
N LYS A 316 20.15 -1.59 -44.55
CA LYS A 316 20.95 -2.45 -45.45
C LYS A 316 21.27 -1.75 -46.77
N THR A 317 20.32 -1.01 -47.34
CA THR A 317 20.49 -0.31 -48.62
C THR A 317 21.53 0.82 -48.54
N ALA A 318 21.60 1.51 -47.40
CA ALA A 318 22.57 2.57 -47.16
C ALA A 318 24.00 2.01 -47.06
N ASN A 319 24.17 0.88 -46.35
CA ASN A 319 25.46 0.19 -46.25
C ASN A 319 25.95 -0.32 -47.62
N GLU A 320 25.07 -0.91 -48.43
CA GLU A 320 25.40 -1.36 -49.78
C GLU A 320 25.83 -0.20 -50.69
N LYS A 321 25.11 0.92 -50.65
CA LYS A 321 25.44 2.13 -51.41
C LYS A 321 26.82 2.68 -51.02
N GLN A 322 27.15 2.69 -49.72
CA GLN A 322 28.46 3.13 -49.24
C GLN A 322 29.57 2.17 -49.67
N LYS A 323 29.33 0.85 -49.60
CA LYS A 323 30.26 -0.18 -50.08
C LYS A 323 30.55 -0.01 -51.58
N LEU A 324 29.52 0.22 -52.39
CA LEU A 324 29.65 0.47 -53.83
C LEU A 324 30.45 1.76 -54.11
N ARG A 325 30.14 2.84 -53.40
CA ARG A 325 30.90 4.11 -53.52
C ARG A 325 32.38 3.95 -53.18
N TYR A 326 32.70 3.17 -52.14
CA TYR A 326 34.08 2.89 -51.76
C TYR A 326 34.80 2.07 -52.85
N LYS A 327 34.18 1.00 -53.35
CA LYS A 327 34.72 0.19 -54.44
C LYS A 327 34.98 1.05 -55.67
N TYR A 328 33.99 1.84 -56.11
CA TYR A 328 34.14 2.75 -57.25
C TYR A 328 35.34 3.70 -57.08
N LYS A 329 35.48 4.36 -55.92
CA LYS A 329 36.61 5.27 -55.67
C LYS A 329 37.96 4.55 -55.65
N LYS A 330 38.02 3.32 -55.14
CA LYS A 330 39.24 2.52 -55.09
C LYS A 330 39.67 2.11 -56.49
N GLU A 331 38.76 1.54 -57.27
CA GLU A 331 39.02 1.13 -58.66
C GLU A 331 39.37 2.34 -59.53
N PHE A 332 38.63 3.44 -59.41
CA PHE A 332 38.92 4.68 -60.15
C PHE A 332 40.32 5.21 -59.84
N LYS A 333 40.70 5.28 -58.56
CA LYS A 333 42.06 5.71 -58.18
C LYS A 333 43.14 4.72 -58.65
N GLY A 334 42.85 3.42 -58.66
CA GLY A 334 43.74 2.39 -59.19
C GLY A 334 43.98 2.59 -60.68
N ALA A 335 42.91 2.67 -61.47
CA ALA A 335 42.97 2.89 -62.92
C ALA A 335 43.72 4.17 -63.27
N VAL A 336 43.44 5.28 -62.57
CA VAL A 336 44.14 6.55 -62.80
C VAL A 336 45.63 6.44 -62.48
N ARG A 337 46.03 5.66 -61.46
CA ARG A 337 47.46 5.45 -61.15
C ARG A 337 48.16 4.64 -62.23
N GLU A 338 47.53 3.59 -62.74
CA GLU A 338 48.10 2.79 -63.83
C GLU A 338 48.23 3.62 -65.12
N ILE A 339 47.20 4.39 -65.50
CA ILE A 339 47.28 5.31 -66.65
C ILE A 339 48.43 6.31 -66.49
N ARG A 340 48.67 6.82 -65.27
CA ARG A 340 49.80 7.72 -65.01
C ARG A 340 51.15 7.02 -65.15
N LYS A 341 51.28 5.78 -64.69
CA LYS A 341 52.51 4.98 -64.87
C LYS A 341 52.75 4.67 -66.35
N ASP A 342 51.70 4.30 -67.08
CA ASP A 342 51.78 4.02 -68.51
C ASP A 342 52.20 5.27 -69.30
N ASN A 343 51.63 6.42 -68.97
CA ASN A 343 52.03 7.68 -69.58
C ASN A 343 53.49 8.04 -69.27
N GLN A 344 53.96 7.81 -68.03
CA GLN A 344 55.36 8.01 -67.68
C GLN A 344 56.28 7.05 -68.44
N PHE A 345 55.86 5.79 -68.60
CA PHE A 345 56.61 4.79 -69.35
C PHE A 345 56.72 5.17 -70.84
N LEU A 346 55.59 5.51 -71.48
CA LEU A 346 55.57 5.97 -72.87
C LEU A 346 56.39 7.25 -73.08
N ALA A 347 56.35 8.20 -72.13
CA ALA A 347 57.15 9.41 -72.20
C ALA A 347 58.66 9.09 -72.16
N LYS A 348 59.10 8.20 -71.26
CA LYS A 348 60.49 7.75 -71.21
C LYS A 348 60.93 7.05 -72.49
N GLN A 349 60.07 6.20 -73.05
CA GLN A 349 60.36 5.49 -74.30
C GLN A 349 60.50 6.46 -75.48
N LYS A 350 59.56 7.40 -75.63
CA LYS A 350 59.61 8.44 -76.68
C LYS A 350 60.86 9.32 -76.54
N LEU A 351 61.21 9.71 -75.31
CA LEU A 351 62.41 10.52 -75.05
C LEU A 351 63.69 9.74 -75.40
N LYS A 352 63.75 8.45 -75.06
CA LYS A 352 64.87 7.58 -75.45
C LYS A 352 65.01 7.49 -76.97
N GLU A 353 63.90 7.24 -77.68
CA GLU A 353 63.89 7.20 -79.15
C GLU A 353 64.34 8.54 -79.78
N GLN A 354 63.97 9.67 -79.18
CA GLN A 354 64.42 10.99 -79.64
C GLN A 354 65.92 11.20 -79.41
N LEU A 355 66.43 10.88 -78.21
CA LEU A 355 67.86 10.99 -77.89
C LEU A 355 68.70 10.07 -78.79
N ASP A 356 68.24 8.86 -79.07
CA ASP A 356 68.93 7.93 -79.96
C ASP A 356 69.00 8.51 -81.40
N LYS A 357 67.89 9.06 -81.92
CA LYS A 357 67.85 9.75 -83.21
C LYS A 357 68.75 10.99 -83.26
N ASP A 358 68.76 11.79 -82.20
CA ASP A 358 69.60 12.98 -82.11
C ASP A 358 71.08 12.62 -82.01
N ALA A 359 71.43 11.55 -81.28
CA ALA A 359 72.79 11.03 -81.21
C ALA A 359 73.26 10.51 -82.57
N GLU A 360 72.42 9.78 -83.29
CA GLU A 360 72.70 9.36 -84.68
C GLU A 360 72.90 10.56 -85.60
N ARG A 361 72.06 11.60 -85.51
CA ARG A 361 72.19 12.83 -86.28
C ARG A 361 73.49 13.56 -85.95
N LEU A 362 73.82 13.72 -84.67
CA LEU A 362 75.05 14.39 -84.22
C LEU A 362 76.30 13.63 -84.68
N ARG A 363 76.29 12.30 -84.64
CA ARG A 363 77.38 11.47 -85.18
C ARG A 363 77.58 11.75 -86.68
N LYS A 364 76.49 11.75 -87.46
CA LYS A 364 76.54 12.10 -88.90
C LYS A 364 77.08 13.51 -89.13
N VAL A 365 76.64 14.49 -88.35
CA VAL A 365 77.13 15.89 -88.47
C VAL A 365 78.62 15.97 -88.14
N LYS A 366 79.08 15.33 -87.06
CA LYS A 366 80.51 15.30 -86.71
C LYS A 366 81.38 14.63 -87.78
N GLU A 367 80.89 13.56 -88.40
CA GLU A 367 81.56 12.94 -89.54
C GLU A 367 81.70 13.93 -90.70
N ILE A 368 80.64 14.66 -91.03
CA ILE A 368 80.66 15.72 -92.06
C ILE A 368 81.63 16.86 -91.68
N GLU A 369 81.60 17.35 -90.44
CA GLU A 369 82.52 18.39 -89.96
C GLU A 369 83.98 17.93 -89.98
N HIS A 370 84.26 16.67 -89.61
CA HIS A 370 85.59 16.09 -89.69
C HIS A 370 86.07 16.00 -91.14
N MET A 371 85.20 15.58 -92.06
CA MET A 371 85.49 15.62 -93.50
C MET A 371 85.82 17.04 -93.98
N LEU A 372 85.05 18.05 -93.55
CA LEU A 372 85.28 19.45 -93.90
C LEU A 372 86.60 19.98 -93.30
N SER A 373 86.90 19.65 -92.05
CA SER A 373 88.16 20.01 -91.38
C SER A 373 89.37 19.42 -92.09
N ASN A 374 89.28 18.17 -92.57
CA ASN A 374 90.34 17.57 -93.37
C ASN A 374 90.57 18.36 -94.68
N GLN A 375 89.50 18.78 -95.37
CA GLN A 375 89.62 19.64 -96.55
C GLN A 375 90.27 21.00 -96.21
N GLN A 376 89.94 21.59 -95.06
CA GLN A 376 90.58 22.82 -94.57
C GLN A 376 92.09 22.62 -94.28
N ALA A 377 92.46 21.46 -93.72
CA ALA A 377 93.86 21.13 -93.46
C ALA A 377 94.65 20.97 -94.76
N GLU A 378 94.08 20.31 -95.76
CA GLU A 378 94.65 20.18 -97.10
C GLU A 378 94.86 21.55 -97.77
N THR A 379 93.86 22.43 -97.74
CA THR A 379 93.97 23.79 -98.29
C THR A 379 95.02 24.64 -97.56
N ASN A 380 95.10 24.54 -96.23
CA ASN A 380 96.16 25.20 -95.45
C ASN A 380 97.57 24.66 -95.77
N ALA A 381 97.70 23.35 -95.99
CA ALA A 381 98.97 22.75 -96.43
C ALA A 381 99.37 23.27 -97.82
N ILE A 382 98.42 23.41 -98.74
CA ILE A 382 98.62 24.04 -100.05
C ILE A 382 99.08 25.50 -99.88
N ASN A 383 98.43 26.28 -99.02
CA ASN A 383 98.79 27.67 -98.74
C ASN A 383 100.17 27.83 -98.10
N LYS A 384 100.56 26.93 -97.19
CA LYS A 384 101.93 26.88 -96.63
C LYS A 384 102.98 26.55 -97.68
N LYS A 385 102.71 25.60 -98.58
CA LYS A 385 103.59 25.31 -99.72
C LYS A 385 103.76 26.55 -100.60
N LYS A 386 102.66 27.25 -100.94
CA LYS A 386 102.71 28.52 -101.68
C LYS A 386 103.56 29.59 -100.98
N ARG A 387 103.45 29.75 -99.65
CA ARG A 387 104.28 30.71 -98.88
C ARG A 387 105.78 30.37 -98.86
N LYS A 388 106.15 29.07 -98.88
CA LYS A 388 107.57 28.65 -98.92
C LYS A 388 108.24 28.84 -100.28
N LEU A 389 107.46 28.87 -101.36
CA LEU A 389 107.94 29.12 -102.72
C LEU A 389 108.08 30.62 -103.06
N GLY A 390 107.69 31.52 -102.14
CA GLY A 390 107.67 32.98 -102.35
C GLY A 390 108.75 33.77 -101.61
N LYS A 391 109.88 33.16 -101.24
CA LYS A 391 111.07 33.83 -100.68
C LYS A 391 112.33 33.38 -101.38
#